data_AF-A0A199W9W6-F1
#
_entry.id   AF-A0A199W9W6-F1
#
_cell.length_a   1.000
_cell.length_b   1.000
_cell.length_c   1.000
_cell.angle_alpha   90.00
_cell.angle_beta   90.00
_cell.angle_gamma   90.00
#
_symmetry.space_group_name_H-M   'P 1'
#
loop_
_entity.id
_entity.type
_entity.pdbx_description
1 polymer ?
#
loop_
_entity_poly.entity_id
_entity_poly.type
_entity_poly.pdbx_seq_one_letter_code
_entity_poly.pdbx_strand_id
1 'polypeptide(L)'
;MPFNIWCGGCNSMIAKGVRFNAEKKQVGNYYSTKISAKTIDLFVIWSFTMKSACCKHEIIIQTDPKNCEYVIISGAQRKTEDFDIEDAETFALPADEERGKLADPFYRLEHQEEDLQKKKEAEPVLVRLQRVSDSRHSNDYSLNRALRDRLRSQKKRVAEETEVARKMGLGVRLLPPSSEDAAAAAAVRFSSKFEKNRRDKRAAIKAASIFVEPSSSASGSKRLELELKRRKIKAATASALLAGRVKPSSWQMAHISASGQTQRSVAVVRK
;
A
#
# COMPACT_ATOMS: atom_id res chain seq x y z
N MET A 1 9.14 -36.60 1.06
CA MET A 1 7.91 -36.74 0.24
C MET A 1 8.13 -36.15 -1.14
N PRO A 2 7.85 -36.90 -2.22
CA PRO A 2 8.13 -36.47 -3.60
C PRO A 2 7.16 -35.40 -4.13
N PHE A 3 5.92 -35.37 -3.64
CA PHE A 3 4.88 -34.39 -4.01
C PHE A 3 3.98 -34.06 -2.81
N ASN A 4 3.10 -33.07 -2.95
CA ASN A 4 2.14 -32.65 -1.92
C ASN A 4 1.06 -33.72 -1.73
N ILE A 5 0.76 -34.09 -0.48
CA ILE A 5 -0.24 -35.12 -0.17
C ILE A 5 -1.12 -34.70 1.01
N TRP A 6 -2.33 -35.26 1.05
CA TRP A 6 -3.25 -35.20 2.19
C TRP A 6 -3.15 -36.50 2.98
N CYS A 7 -2.95 -36.40 4.30
CA CYS A 7 -2.93 -37.59 5.16
C CYS A 7 -4.35 -38.11 5.39
N GLY A 8 -4.62 -39.38 5.11
CA GLY A 8 -5.97 -39.97 5.22
C GLY A 8 -6.53 -40.06 6.65
N GLY A 9 -5.68 -39.92 7.68
CA GLY A 9 -6.13 -39.99 9.07
C GLY A 9 -6.51 -38.65 9.70
N CYS A 10 -5.82 -37.56 9.35
CA CYS A 10 -6.03 -36.24 9.98
C CYS A 10 -6.26 -35.10 8.98
N ASN A 11 -6.33 -35.41 7.67
CA ASN A 11 -6.46 -34.45 6.58
C ASN A 11 -5.49 -33.26 6.65
N SER A 12 -4.36 -33.42 7.34
CA SER A 12 -3.28 -32.43 7.29
C SER A 12 -2.52 -32.58 5.98
N MET A 13 -2.14 -31.44 5.42
CA MET A 13 -1.29 -31.38 4.24
C MET A 13 0.15 -31.69 4.63
N ILE A 14 0.79 -32.58 3.87
CA ILE A 14 2.23 -32.82 3.90
C ILE A 14 2.83 -32.24 2.62
N ALA A 15 3.68 -31.23 2.77
CA ALA A 15 4.34 -30.58 1.65
C ALA A 15 5.41 -31.47 1.00
N LYS A 16 5.69 -31.19 -0.27
CA LYS A 16 6.84 -31.73 -1.01
C LYS A 16 8.13 -31.42 -0.25
N GLY A 17 9.03 -32.40 -0.21
CA GLY A 17 10.35 -32.26 0.43
C GLY A 17 10.39 -32.56 1.94
N VAL A 18 9.25 -32.78 2.61
CA VAL A 18 9.24 -33.18 4.03
C VAL A 18 9.97 -34.51 4.21
N ARG A 19 10.91 -34.54 5.18
CA ARG A 19 11.75 -35.69 5.48
C ARG A 19 11.03 -36.63 6.45
N PHE A 20 11.10 -37.93 6.17
CA PHE A 20 10.55 -38.98 7.03
C PHE A 20 11.60 -40.07 7.24
N ASN A 21 11.57 -40.66 8.44
CA ASN A 21 12.20 -41.96 8.67
C ASN A 21 11.25 -43.02 8.10
N ALA A 22 11.62 -43.63 6.98
CA ALA A 22 10.79 -44.60 6.28
C ALA A 22 11.48 -45.97 6.26
N GLU A 23 10.70 -47.03 6.39
CA GLU A 23 11.19 -48.38 6.15
C GLU A 23 11.09 -48.68 4.66
N LYS A 24 12.20 -49.08 4.06
CA LYS A 24 12.30 -49.46 2.65
C LYS A 24 12.15 -50.98 2.54
N LYS A 25 11.15 -51.45 1.79
CA LYS A 25 10.91 -52.87 1.50
C LYS A 25 10.88 -53.09 -0.02
N GLN A 26 11.41 -54.23 -0.47
CA GLN A 26 11.28 -54.66 -1.87
C GLN A 26 10.01 -55.49 -2.00
N VAL A 27 9.06 -55.06 -2.83
CA VAL A 27 7.75 -55.73 -2.99
C VAL A 27 7.65 -56.52 -4.29
N GLY A 28 8.34 -56.08 -5.34
CA GLY A 28 8.31 -56.77 -6.62
C GLY A 28 9.34 -56.23 -7.62
N ASN A 29 9.35 -56.82 -8.81
CA ASN A 29 10.15 -56.37 -9.94
C ASN A 29 9.22 -56.11 -11.13
N TYR A 30 9.45 -55.03 -11.88
CA TYR A 30 8.67 -54.66 -13.06
C TYR A 30 9.01 -55.54 -14.28
N TYR A 31 10.28 -55.94 -14.44
CA TYR A 31 10.72 -56.94 -15.42
C TYR A 31 11.44 -58.11 -14.75
N SER A 32 11.27 -59.31 -15.30
CA SER A 32 11.84 -60.57 -14.82
C SER A 32 13.28 -60.81 -15.29
N THR A 33 13.73 -60.14 -16.36
CA THR A 33 15.06 -60.32 -16.95
C THR A 33 16.11 -59.56 -16.15
N LYS A 34 16.79 -60.25 -15.22
CA LYS A 34 17.96 -59.74 -14.51
C LYS A 34 19.17 -59.71 -15.47
N ILE A 35 19.20 -58.75 -16.40
CA ILE A 35 20.21 -58.69 -17.48
C ILE A 35 21.62 -58.33 -16.96
N SER A 36 21.75 -57.65 -15.82
CA SER A 36 23.02 -57.51 -15.09
C SER A 36 22.76 -57.00 -13.67
N ALA A 37 23.65 -57.26 -12.70
CA ALA A 37 23.50 -56.81 -11.31
C ALA A 37 23.25 -55.30 -11.14
N LYS A 38 23.72 -54.48 -12.10
CA LYS A 38 23.57 -53.02 -12.12
C LYS A 38 22.23 -52.55 -12.73
N THR A 39 21.58 -53.38 -13.54
CA THR A 39 20.27 -53.09 -14.15
C THR A 39 19.09 -53.51 -13.25
N ILE A 40 19.36 -54.29 -12.19
CA ILE A 40 18.34 -54.78 -11.26
C ILE A 40 17.68 -53.61 -10.52
N ASP A 41 18.44 -52.62 -10.05
CA ASP A 41 17.92 -51.54 -9.20
C ASP A 41 16.90 -50.62 -9.90
N LEU A 42 16.99 -50.48 -11.23
CA LEU A 42 16.14 -49.57 -12.01
C LEU A 42 14.70 -50.09 -12.19
N PHE A 43 14.51 -51.40 -12.10
CA PHE A 43 13.21 -52.06 -12.32
C PHE A 43 12.59 -52.68 -11.07
N VAL A 44 13.22 -52.49 -9.90
CA VAL A 44 12.67 -52.99 -8.63
C VAL A 44 11.62 -52.02 -8.11
N ILE A 45 10.46 -52.57 -7.77
CA ILE A 45 9.37 -51.85 -7.10
C ILE A 45 9.68 -51.84 -5.61
N TRP A 46 10.12 -50.68 -5.14
CA TRP A 46 10.32 -50.39 -3.73
C TRP A 46 9.04 -49.85 -3.11
N SER A 47 8.68 -50.36 -1.93
CA SER A 47 7.69 -49.74 -1.05
C SER A 47 8.37 -49.04 0.11
N PHE A 48 7.86 -47.86 0.43
CA PHE A 48 8.29 -47.03 1.54
C PHE A 48 7.12 -46.88 2.49
N THR A 49 7.25 -47.44 3.69
CA THR A 49 6.26 -47.28 4.75
C THR A 49 6.76 -46.21 5.72
N MET A 50 5.94 -45.19 5.97
CA MET A 50 6.29 -44.11 6.88
C MET A 50 5.08 -43.63 7.68
N LYS A 51 5.34 -43.01 8.83
CA LYS A 51 4.30 -42.54 9.75
C LYS A 51 4.12 -41.04 9.61
N SER A 52 2.87 -40.58 9.53
CA SER A 52 2.54 -39.16 9.57
C SER A 52 2.94 -38.54 10.91
N ALA A 53 3.48 -37.32 10.88
CA ALA A 53 3.91 -36.62 12.09
C ALA A 53 2.75 -36.27 13.03
N CYS A 54 1.55 -36.01 12.48
CA CYS A 54 0.39 -35.55 13.26
C CYS A 54 -0.35 -36.70 13.96
N CYS A 55 -0.69 -37.77 13.22
CA CYS A 55 -1.58 -38.83 13.70
C CYS A 55 -0.93 -40.21 13.78
N LYS A 56 0.39 -40.32 13.49
CA LYS A 56 1.14 -41.58 13.39
C LYS A 56 0.52 -42.60 12.41
N HIS A 57 -0.39 -42.17 11.55
CA HIS A 57 -1.00 -42.99 10.51
C HIS A 57 0.05 -43.44 9.50
N GLU A 58 -0.03 -44.70 9.07
CA GLU A 58 0.92 -45.29 8.15
C GLU A 58 0.56 -44.95 6.71
N ILE A 59 1.53 -44.38 6.00
CA ILE A 59 1.43 -44.00 4.58
C ILE A 59 2.37 -44.94 3.82
N ILE A 60 1.83 -45.60 2.80
CA ILE A 60 2.59 -46.54 1.95
C ILE A 60 2.68 -45.96 0.54
N ILE A 61 3.92 -45.73 0.10
CA ILE A 61 4.24 -45.22 -1.23
C ILE A 61 5.08 -46.26 -1.97
N GLN A 62 4.75 -46.54 -3.22
CA GLN A 62 5.53 -47.39 -4.11
C GLN A 62 6.15 -46.60 -5.26
N THR A 63 7.18 -47.20 -5.86
CA THR A 63 7.86 -46.68 -7.05
C THR A 63 7.37 -47.39 -8.29
N ASP A 64 6.95 -46.62 -9.29
CA ASP A 64 6.49 -47.13 -10.57
C ASP A 64 7.51 -46.82 -11.66
N PRO A 65 8.36 -47.79 -12.05
CA PRO A 65 9.43 -47.55 -13.03
C PRO A 65 8.92 -47.27 -14.44
N LYS A 66 7.67 -47.65 -14.78
CA LYS A 66 7.07 -47.39 -16.10
C LYS A 66 6.85 -45.91 -16.39
N ASN A 67 6.31 -45.19 -15.40
CA ASN A 67 5.94 -43.79 -15.53
C ASN A 67 6.95 -42.85 -14.86
N CYS A 68 8.02 -43.41 -14.25
CA CYS A 68 8.98 -42.68 -13.43
C CYS A 68 8.33 -41.89 -12.28
N GLU A 69 7.24 -42.43 -11.71
CA GLU A 69 6.44 -41.77 -10.68
C GLU A 69 6.38 -42.58 -9.37
N TYR A 70 5.99 -41.91 -8.29
CA TYR A 70 5.66 -42.56 -7.02
C TYR A 70 4.14 -42.64 -6.87
N VAL A 71 3.61 -43.82 -6.57
CA VAL A 71 2.17 -44.05 -6.37
C VAL A 71 1.86 -44.31 -4.91
N ILE A 72 0.80 -43.68 -4.41
CA ILE A 72 0.31 -43.93 -3.05
C ILE A 72 -0.62 -45.13 -3.09
N ILE A 73 -0.35 -46.12 -2.26
CA ILE A 73 -1.21 -47.30 -2.12
C ILE A 73 -2.21 -47.10 -1.00
N SER A 74 -1.74 -46.59 0.14
CA SER A 74 -2.58 -46.41 1.31
C SER A 74 -2.15 -45.25 2.20
N GLY A 75 -3.12 -44.72 2.94
CA GLY A 75 -2.92 -43.76 4.01
C GLY A 75 -2.75 -42.29 3.60
N ALA A 76 -2.75 -42.00 2.30
CA ALA A 76 -2.74 -40.62 1.81
C ALA A 76 -3.41 -40.48 0.43
N GLN A 77 -3.75 -39.25 0.08
CA GLN A 77 -4.21 -38.86 -1.26
C GLN A 77 -3.23 -37.85 -1.85
N ARG A 78 -2.91 -37.98 -3.14
CA ARG A 78 -2.08 -36.99 -3.86
C ARG A 78 -2.87 -35.69 -3.93
N LYS A 79 -2.26 -34.57 -3.53
CA LYS A 79 -2.83 -33.27 -3.83
C LYS A 79 -2.49 -32.93 -5.28
N THR A 80 -3.50 -32.93 -6.13
CA THR A 80 -3.40 -32.32 -7.46
C THR A 80 -3.59 -30.82 -7.28
N GLU A 81 -2.61 -30.04 -7.69
CA GLU A 81 -2.76 -28.60 -7.85
C GLU A 81 -3.10 -28.39 -9.32
N ASP A 82 -4.39 -28.27 -9.60
CA ASP A 82 -4.84 -27.76 -10.89
C ASP A 82 -4.50 -26.26 -10.87
N PHE A 83 -3.49 -25.89 -11.65
CA PHE A 83 -3.13 -24.48 -11.81
C PHE A 83 -4.17 -23.85 -12.72
N ASP A 84 -5.09 -23.09 -12.13
CA ASP A 84 -6.00 -22.26 -12.91
C ASP A 84 -5.19 -21.20 -13.66
N ILE A 85 -5.47 -21.11 -14.96
CA ILE A 85 -4.70 -20.32 -15.92
C ILE A 85 -4.74 -18.81 -15.57
N GLU A 86 -5.80 -18.37 -14.89
CA GLU A 86 -5.97 -16.99 -14.43
C GLU A 86 -4.98 -16.61 -13.32
N ASP A 87 -4.62 -17.54 -12.43
CA ASP A 87 -3.69 -17.30 -11.32
C ASP A 87 -2.21 -17.30 -11.75
N ALA A 88 -1.90 -17.87 -12.92
CA ALA A 88 -0.53 -18.02 -13.41
C ALA A 88 -0.05 -16.86 -14.31
N GLU A 89 -0.89 -15.87 -14.61
CA GLU A 89 -0.63 -14.81 -15.61
C GLU A 89 -0.14 -15.34 -16.98
N THR A 90 -0.38 -16.63 -17.26
CA THR A 90 -0.07 -17.23 -18.55
C THR A 90 -1.23 -17.02 -19.50
N PHE A 91 -0.94 -16.69 -20.76
CA PHE A 91 -1.98 -16.59 -21.79
C PHE A 91 -2.79 -17.88 -21.83
N ALA A 92 -4.11 -17.75 -21.66
CA ALA A 92 -5.02 -18.83 -21.91
C ALA A 92 -4.77 -19.37 -23.31
N LEU A 93 -4.45 -20.67 -23.39
CA LEU A 93 -4.38 -21.32 -24.68
C LEU A 93 -5.72 -21.08 -25.37
N PRO A 94 -5.72 -20.74 -26.67
CA PRO A 94 -6.93 -20.41 -27.37
C PRO A 94 -7.96 -21.53 -27.21
N ALA A 95 -9.22 -21.14 -27.06
CA ALA A 95 -10.35 -22.02 -26.72
C ALA A 95 -10.31 -23.30 -27.57
N ASP A 96 -10.80 -24.42 -27.04
CA ASP A 96 -10.78 -25.71 -27.76
C ASP A 96 -11.44 -25.64 -29.15
N GLU A 97 -12.37 -24.70 -29.34
CA GLU A 97 -12.97 -24.37 -30.63
C GLU A 97 -11.97 -23.81 -31.65
N GLU A 98 -11.04 -22.95 -31.23
CA GLU A 98 -9.97 -22.42 -32.07
C GLU A 98 -8.91 -23.48 -32.36
N ARG A 99 -8.67 -24.42 -31.42
CA ARG A 99 -7.80 -25.58 -31.68
C ARG A 99 -8.37 -26.50 -32.76
N GLY A 100 -9.69 -26.68 -32.77
CA GLY A 100 -10.39 -27.42 -33.83
C GLY A 100 -10.22 -26.74 -35.20
N LYS A 101 -10.36 -25.41 -35.26
CA LYS A 101 -10.13 -24.61 -36.48
C LYS A 101 -8.67 -24.61 -36.92
N LEU A 102 -7.72 -24.70 -35.99
CA LEU A 102 -6.28 -24.76 -36.30
C LEU A 102 -5.85 -26.12 -36.91
N ALA A 103 -6.73 -27.13 -36.89
CA ALA A 103 -6.53 -28.36 -37.64
C ALA A 103 -6.67 -28.13 -39.16
N ASP A 104 -7.42 -27.11 -39.58
CA ASP A 104 -7.57 -26.75 -40.99
C ASP A 104 -6.30 -26.04 -41.51
N PRO A 105 -5.66 -26.55 -42.58
CA PRO A 105 -4.41 -25.99 -43.09
C PRO A 105 -4.50 -24.52 -43.54
N PHE A 106 -5.64 -24.12 -44.11
CA PHE A 106 -5.86 -22.75 -44.59
C PHE A 106 -5.98 -21.75 -43.43
N TYR A 107 -6.82 -22.07 -42.43
CA TYR A 107 -6.98 -21.23 -41.24
C TYR A 107 -5.65 -21.01 -40.51
N ARG A 108 -4.84 -22.07 -40.38
CA ARG A 108 -3.51 -21.97 -39.77
C ARG A 108 -2.56 -21.06 -40.55
N LEU A 109 -2.58 -21.09 -41.88
CA LEU A 109 -1.73 -20.23 -42.71
C LEU A 109 -2.15 -18.75 -42.60
N GLU A 110 -3.45 -18.47 -42.64
CA GLU A 110 -3.97 -17.11 -42.50
C GLU A 110 -3.59 -16.50 -41.14
N HIS A 111 -3.76 -17.26 -40.04
CA HIS A 111 -3.37 -16.81 -38.70
C HIS A 111 -1.86 -16.59 -38.58
N GLN A 112 -1.06 -17.46 -39.20
CA GLN A 112 0.39 -17.28 -39.24
C GLN A 112 0.78 -16.01 -40.01
N GLU A 113 0.12 -15.71 -41.12
CA GLU A 113 0.36 -14.48 -41.87
C GLU A 113 -0.04 -13.23 -41.09
N GLU A 114 -1.19 -13.25 -40.41
CA GLU A 114 -1.63 -12.17 -39.52
C GLU A 114 -0.62 -11.92 -38.38
N ASP A 115 -0.10 -12.98 -37.76
CA ASP A 115 0.90 -12.86 -36.70
C ASP A 115 2.23 -12.31 -37.23
N LEU A 116 2.62 -12.68 -38.45
CA LEU A 116 3.78 -12.10 -39.13
C LEU A 116 3.57 -10.62 -39.47
N GLN A 117 2.36 -10.21 -39.84
CA GLN A 117 2.02 -8.80 -40.07
C GLN A 117 2.09 -8.00 -38.77
N LYS A 118 1.46 -8.48 -37.69
CA LYS A 118 1.55 -7.87 -36.35
C LYS A 118 3.00 -7.71 -35.90
N LYS A 119 3.84 -8.74 -36.14
CA LYS A 119 5.28 -8.68 -35.85
C LYS A 119 5.98 -7.55 -36.62
N LYS A 120 5.73 -7.45 -37.93
CA LYS A 120 6.33 -6.40 -38.80
C LYS A 120 5.90 -4.99 -38.39
N GLU A 121 4.65 -4.82 -37.96
CA GLU A 121 4.12 -3.55 -37.47
C GLU A 121 4.73 -3.15 -36.11
N ALA A 122 4.93 -4.12 -35.22
CA ALA A 122 5.51 -3.90 -33.90
C ALA A 122 7.03 -3.66 -33.92
N GLU A 123 7.75 -4.28 -34.86
CA GLU A 123 9.20 -4.18 -35.00
C GLU A 123 9.76 -2.74 -35.00
N PRO A 124 9.26 -1.78 -35.82
CA PRO A 124 9.76 -0.41 -35.80
C PRO A 124 9.53 0.31 -34.46
N VAL A 125 8.43 -0.02 -33.76
CA VAL A 125 8.14 0.54 -32.43
C VAL A 125 9.15 0.02 -31.41
N LEU A 126 9.42 -1.29 -31.42
CA LEU A 126 10.42 -1.91 -30.55
C LEU A 126 11.82 -1.34 -30.80
N VAL A 127 12.22 -1.17 -32.06
CA VAL A 127 13.51 -0.57 -32.41
C VAL A 127 13.61 0.88 -31.92
N ARG A 128 12.52 1.67 -32.02
CA ARG A 128 12.49 3.04 -31.46
C ARG A 128 12.64 3.04 -29.94
N LEU A 129 11.93 2.15 -29.24
CA LEU A 129 12.02 2.02 -27.79
C LEU A 129 13.43 1.59 -27.35
N GLN A 130 14.02 0.63 -28.05
CA GLN A 130 15.39 0.18 -27.81
C GLN A 130 16.39 1.33 -27.99
N ARG A 131 16.30 2.10 -29.08
CA ARG A 131 17.17 3.27 -29.30
C ARG A 131 17.04 4.31 -28.19
N VAL A 132 15.83 4.57 -27.71
CA VAL A 132 15.61 5.48 -26.57
C VAL A 132 16.22 4.90 -25.30
N SER A 133 16.06 3.62 -25.04
CA SER A 133 16.69 2.93 -23.92
C SER A 133 18.21 3.04 -23.98
N ASP A 134 18.82 2.65 -25.10
CA ASP A 134 20.27 2.68 -25.29
C ASP A 134 20.84 4.10 -25.16
N SER A 135 20.13 5.10 -25.68
CA SER A 135 20.53 6.52 -25.53
C SER A 135 20.58 6.96 -24.07
N ARG A 136 19.62 6.51 -23.24
CA ARG A 136 19.59 6.82 -21.80
C ARG A 136 20.69 6.06 -21.06
N HIS A 137 20.84 4.77 -21.35
CA HIS A 137 21.82 3.89 -20.70
C HIS A 137 23.27 4.21 -21.07
N SER A 138 23.53 4.77 -22.26
CA SER A 138 24.87 5.16 -22.70
C SER A 138 25.60 6.09 -21.72
N ASN A 139 24.85 6.91 -20.97
CA ASN A 139 25.38 7.92 -20.07
C ASN A 139 24.67 7.93 -18.70
N ASP A 140 24.38 6.75 -18.16
CA ASP A 140 23.65 6.60 -16.89
C ASP A 140 24.27 7.39 -15.74
N TYR A 141 25.61 7.44 -15.65
CA TYR A 141 26.29 8.15 -14.57
C TYR A 141 26.02 9.66 -14.59
N SER A 142 26.07 10.29 -15.77
CA SER A 142 25.88 11.75 -15.88
C SER A 142 24.43 12.16 -15.64
N LEU A 143 23.46 11.38 -16.14
CA LEU A 143 22.04 11.58 -15.88
C LEU A 143 21.71 11.41 -14.39
N ASN A 144 22.19 10.34 -13.76
CA ASN A 144 21.98 10.10 -12.34
C ASN A 144 22.65 11.16 -11.46
N ARG A 145 23.85 11.64 -11.84
CA ARG A 145 24.51 12.76 -11.15
C ARG A 145 23.66 14.03 -11.23
N ALA A 146 23.19 14.40 -12.43
CA ALA A 146 22.34 15.59 -12.61
C ALA A 146 21.02 15.50 -11.81
N LEU A 147 20.39 14.31 -11.77
CA LEU A 147 19.20 14.07 -10.96
C LEU A 147 19.48 14.20 -9.46
N ARG A 148 20.58 13.62 -8.96
CA ARG A 148 20.99 13.74 -7.56
C ARG A 148 21.27 15.18 -7.17
N ASP A 149 21.93 15.95 -8.03
CA ASP A 149 22.26 17.35 -7.76
C ASP A 149 20.98 18.22 -7.73
N ARG A 150 20.01 17.97 -8.63
CA ARG A 150 18.67 18.61 -8.59
C ARG A 150 17.90 18.25 -7.32
N LEU A 151 17.88 16.98 -6.93
CA LEU A 151 17.17 16.54 -5.72
C LEU A 151 17.82 17.07 -4.44
N ARG A 152 19.16 17.17 -4.40
CA ARG A 152 19.88 17.79 -3.28
C ARG A 152 19.56 19.27 -3.15
N SER A 153 19.56 20.02 -4.26
CA SER A 153 19.22 21.44 -4.25
C SER A 153 17.75 21.66 -3.87
N GLN A 154 16.83 20.85 -4.38
CA GLN A 154 15.42 20.87 -3.97
C GLN A 154 15.26 20.53 -2.49
N LYS A 155 15.90 19.47 -1.99
CA LYS A 155 15.85 19.09 -0.57
C LYS A 155 16.38 20.21 0.33
N LYS A 156 17.47 20.88 -0.07
CA LYS A 156 18.00 22.04 0.66
C LYS A 156 16.99 23.19 0.70
N ARG A 157 16.38 23.54 -0.43
CA ARG A 157 15.34 24.57 -0.51
C ARG A 157 14.12 24.24 0.37
N VAL A 158 13.64 22.99 0.30
CA VAL A 158 12.52 22.53 1.13
C VAL A 158 12.88 22.60 2.62
N ALA A 159 14.10 22.20 3.00
CA ALA A 159 14.57 22.28 4.39
C ALA A 159 14.55 23.74 4.88
N GLU A 160 15.13 24.67 4.11
CA GLU A 160 15.12 26.10 4.43
C GLU A 160 13.69 26.65 4.57
N GLU A 161 12.79 26.32 3.63
CA GLU A 161 11.37 26.70 3.68
C GLU A 161 10.67 26.17 4.95
N THR A 162 10.96 24.93 5.35
CA THR A 162 10.41 24.34 6.58
C THR A 162 11.01 24.95 7.84
N GLU A 163 12.29 25.30 7.85
CA GLU A 163 12.92 25.98 8.99
C GLU A 163 12.35 27.38 9.20
N VAL A 164 12.13 28.14 8.12
CA VAL A 164 11.48 29.44 8.18
C VAL A 164 10.05 29.31 8.71
N ALA A 165 9.29 28.31 8.22
CA ALA A 165 7.96 28.02 8.74
C ALA A 165 7.96 27.75 10.25
N ARG A 166 8.89 26.90 10.71
CA ARG A 166 9.04 26.57 12.14
C ARG A 166 9.42 27.79 12.98
N LYS A 167 10.30 28.67 12.50
CA LYS A 167 10.64 29.94 13.18
C LYS A 167 9.43 30.87 13.33
N MET A 168 8.52 30.85 12.35
CA MET A 168 7.25 31.58 12.39
C MET A 168 6.15 30.85 13.19
N GLY A 169 6.43 29.66 13.74
CA GLY A 169 5.45 28.85 14.48
C GLY A 169 4.42 28.15 13.59
N LEU A 170 4.66 28.06 12.28
CA LEU A 170 3.77 27.43 11.31
C LEU A 170 4.15 25.96 11.12
N GLY A 171 3.17 25.05 11.21
CA GLY A 171 3.34 23.61 10.96
C GLY A 171 3.26 23.20 9.48
N VAL A 172 3.28 24.18 8.56
CA VAL A 172 3.06 23.98 7.12
C VAL A 172 4.26 24.50 6.35
N ARG A 173 4.67 23.79 5.29
CA ARG A 173 5.74 24.22 4.39
C ARG A 173 5.38 25.55 3.73
N LEU A 174 6.27 26.54 3.84
CA LEU A 174 6.11 27.82 3.15
C LEU A 174 6.49 27.67 1.68
N LEU A 175 5.64 28.19 0.80
CA LEU A 175 5.97 28.33 -0.62
C LEU A 175 6.82 29.59 -0.83
N PRO A 176 7.61 29.64 -1.92
CA PRO A 176 8.31 30.86 -2.30
C PRO A 176 7.33 32.02 -2.49
N PRO A 177 7.73 33.26 -2.13
CA PRO A 177 6.87 34.43 -2.26
C PRO A 177 6.51 34.66 -3.73
N SER A 178 5.22 34.71 -4.04
CA SER A 178 4.75 35.11 -5.36
C SER A 178 4.53 36.63 -5.43
N SER A 179 4.81 37.23 -6.59
CA SER A 179 4.59 38.67 -6.80
C SER A 179 3.11 39.04 -6.73
N GLU A 180 2.24 38.12 -7.13
CA GLU A 180 0.78 38.27 -7.10
C GLU A 180 0.27 38.34 -5.66
N ASP A 181 0.74 37.43 -4.79
CA ASP A 181 0.37 37.43 -3.37
C ASP A 181 0.86 38.68 -2.66
N ALA A 182 2.07 39.17 -2.99
CA ALA A 182 2.61 40.40 -2.44
C ALA A 182 1.77 41.63 -2.82
N ALA A 183 1.34 41.71 -4.09
CA ALA A 183 0.48 42.80 -4.57
C ALA A 183 -0.91 42.75 -3.92
N ALA A 184 -1.50 41.55 -3.80
CA ALA A 184 -2.78 41.36 -3.13
C ALA A 184 -2.70 41.74 -1.65
N ALA A 185 -1.65 41.30 -0.94
CA ALA A 185 -1.43 41.66 0.46
C ALA A 185 -1.24 43.17 0.66
N ALA A 186 -0.54 43.85 -0.26
CA ALA A 186 -0.38 45.30 -0.21
C ALA A 186 -1.69 46.07 -0.46
N ALA A 187 -2.58 45.53 -1.29
CA ALA A 187 -3.90 46.10 -1.56
C ALA A 187 -4.88 45.94 -0.38
N VAL A 188 -4.66 44.96 0.50
CA VAL A 188 -5.49 44.74 1.70
C VAL A 188 -5.20 45.83 2.73
N ARG A 189 -6.10 46.81 2.82
CA ARG A 189 -6.09 47.83 3.88
C ARG A 189 -6.75 47.28 5.14
N PHE A 190 -5.96 46.81 6.10
CA PHE A 190 -6.49 46.53 7.44
C PHE A 190 -7.10 47.81 8.01
N SER A 191 -8.35 47.72 8.49
CA SER A 191 -9.06 48.91 8.94
C SER A 191 -8.22 49.64 10.02
N SER A 192 -7.93 50.92 9.78
CA SER A 192 -7.16 51.80 10.66
C SER A 192 -7.75 51.93 12.08
N LYS A 193 -8.89 51.28 12.36
CA LYS A 193 -9.51 51.21 13.69
C LYS A 193 -8.61 50.56 14.73
N PHE A 194 -7.74 49.61 14.38
CA PHE A 194 -6.81 49.02 15.36
C PHE A 194 -5.74 50.03 15.79
N GLU A 195 -5.09 50.71 14.85
CA GLU A 195 -4.10 51.74 15.12
C GLU A 195 -4.72 52.98 15.79
N LYS A 196 -5.91 53.41 15.35
CA LYS A 196 -6.69 54.49 16.00
C LYS A 196 -7.08 54.12 17.43
N ASN A 197 -7.72 52.97 17.65
CA ASN A 197 -8.08 52.52 19.00
C ASN A 197 -6.85 52.33 19.91
N ARG A 198 -5.69 51.93 19.36
CA ARG A 198 -4.44 51.81 20.12
C ARG A 198 -3.89 53.19 20.50
N ARG A 199 -3.94 54.17 19.59
CA ARG A 199 -3.55 55.56 19.86
C ARG A 199 -4.50 56.21 20.86
N ASP A 200 -5.80 56.04 20.69
CA ASP A 200 -6.83 56.58 21.59
C ASP A 200 -6.71 55.97 22.99
N LYS A 201 -6.47 54.66 23.11
CA LYS A 201 -6.19 54.01 24.40
C LYS A 201 -4.88 54.50 25.04
N ARG A 202 -3.82 54.70 24.25
CA ARG A 202 -2.55 55.26 24.77
C ARG A 202 -2.70 56.72 25.19
N ALA A 203 -3.49 57.51 24.46
CA ALA A 203 -3.82 58.89 24.82
C ALA A 203 -4.63 58.95 26.12
N ALA A 204 -5.64 58.08 26.27
CA ALA A 204 -6.42 57.98 27.49
C ALA A 204 -5.58 57.56 28.72
N ILE A 205 -4.60 56.67 28.54
CA ILE A 205 -3.67 56.27 29.62
C ILE A 205 -2.74 57.43 29.99
N LYS A 206 -2.23 58.18 29.01
CA LYS A 206 -1.38 59.37 29.25
C LYS A 206 -2.15 60.52 29.90
N ALA A 207 -3.44 60.65 29.61
CA ALA A 207 -4.31 61.65 30.20
C ALA A 207 -4.85 61.25 31.59
N ALA A 208 -4.66 60.00 32.01
CA ALA A 208 -5.01 59.57 33.36
C ALA A 208 -3.96 60.04 34.36
N SER A 209 -4.40 60.58 35.50
CA SER A 209 -3.52 60.98 36.60
C SER A 209 -2.79 59.76 37.16
N ILE A 210 -1.47 59.89 37.34
CA ILE A 210 -0.60 58.87 37.94
C ILE A 210 -0.71 58.87 39.48
N PHE A 211 -1.25 59.95 40.06
CA PHE A 211 -1.45 60.09 41.49
C PHE A 211 -2.89 59.74 41.88
N VAL A 212 -3.02 58.88 42.90
CA VAL A 212 -4.31 58.60 43.54
C VAL A 212 -4.64 59.80 44.42
N GLU A 213 -5.43 60.72 43.88
CA GLU A 213 -5.99 61.84 44.65
C GLU A 213 -7.08 61.32 45.62
N PRO A 214 -7.01 61.66 46.92
CA PRO A 214 -7.95 61.18 47.92
C PRO A 214 -9.14 62.13 48.00
N SER A 215 -10.01 62.17 46.98
CA SER A 215 -11.36 62.70 47.17
C SER A 215 -12.34 62.28 46.08
N SER A 216 -13.54 61.93 46.53
CA SER A 216 -14.76 61.52 45.79
C SER A 216 -14.88 60.03 45.39
N SER A 217 -15.89 59.42 45.98
CA SER A 217 -16.32 58.02 45.99
C SER A 217 -16.91 57.52 44.66
N ALA A 218 -16.19 57.69 43.54
CA ALA A 218 -16.64 57.22 42.21
C ALA A 218 -15.64 56.29 41.47
N SER A 219 -14.47 55.99 42.07
CA SER A 219 -13.41 55.17 41.45
C SER A 219 -13.69 53.65 41.49
N GLY A 220 -14.34 53.16 42.56
CA GLY A 220 -14.67 51.74 42.69
C GLY A 220 -15.68 51.24 41.65
N SER A 221 -16.67 52.07 41.28
CA SER A 221 -17.71 51.70 40.32
C SER A 221 -17.15 51.54 38.91
N LYS A 222 -16.30 52.45 38.43
CA LYS A 222 -15.68 52.36 37.08
C LYS A 222 -14.72 51.19 36.94
N ARG A 223 -13.96 50.86 38.00
CA ARG A 223 -13.05 49.70 38.00
C ARG A 223 -13.82 48.38 37.97
N LEU A 224 -14.87 48.26 38.79
CA LEU A 224 -15.78 47.11 38.78
C LEU A 224 -16.56 47.02 37.46
N GLU A 225 -16.97 48.13 36.86
CA GLU A 225 -17.67 48.15 35.58
C GLU A 225 -16.74 47.76 34.41
N LEU A 226 -15.48 48.17 34.43
CA LEU A 226 -14.46 47.73 33.46
C LEU A 226 -14.07 46.26 33.66
N GLU A 227 -14.03 45.75 34.90
CA GLU A 227 -13.84 44.33 35.19
C GLU A 227 -15.06 43.49 34.76
N LEU A 228 -16.28 43.99 34.97
CA LEU A 228 -17.51 43.36 34.48
C LEU A 228 -17.61 43.40 32.94
N LYS A 229 -17.15 44.47 32.28
CA LYS A 229 -17.04 44.56 30.82
C LYS A 229 -15.93 43.65 30.26
N ARG A 230 -14.80 43.49 30.97
CA ARG A 230 -13.76 42.50 30.65
C ARG A 230 -14.25 41.06 30.81
N ARG A 231 -15.10 40.79 31.82
CA ARG A 231 -15.74 39.48 32.04
C ARG A 231 -16.93 39.20 31.11
N LYS A 232 -17.50 40.22 30.46
CA LYS A 232 -18.60 40.11 29.47
C LYS A 232 -18.12 40.10 28.01
N ILE A 233 -16.92 39.61 27.72
CA ILE A 233 -16.65 39.09 26.38
C ILE A 233 -17.44 37.79 26.28
N LYS A 234 -18.65 37.84 25.72
CA LYS A 234 -19.42 36.63 25.40
C LYS A 234 -18.61 35.85 24.36
N ALA A 235 -17.86 34.85 24.81
CA ALA A 235 -17.07 33.98 23.95
C ALA A 235 -17.91 33.45 22.78
N ALA A 236 -19.18 33.12 23.03
CA ALA A 236 -20.14 32.69 22.01
C ALA A 236 -20.35 33.68 20.85
N THR A 237 -20.37 35.00 21.09
CA THR A 237 -20.58 35.99 20.01
C THR A 237 -19.29 36.26 19.23
N ALA A 238 -18.13 36.15 19.88
CA ALA A 238 -16.83 36.24 19.20
C ALA A 238 -16.56 34.99 18.34
N SER A 239 -16.94 33.80 18.84
CA SER A 239 -16.88 32.55 18.08
C SER A 239 -17.86 32.55 16.89
N ALA A 240 -19.06 33.10 17.05
CA ALA A 240 -20.04 33.22 15.96
C ALA A 240 -19.59 34.18 14.84
N LEU A 241 -18.86 35.25 15.17
CA LEU A 241 -18.27 36.17 14.19
C LEU A 241 -17.06 35.58 13.45
N LEU A 242 -16.30 34.68 14.08
CA LEU A 242 -15.20 33.94 13.45
C LEU A 242 -15.69 32.74 12.62
N ALA A 243 -16.85 32.17 12.95
CA ALA A 243 -17.48 31.10 12.18
C ALA A 243 -18.20 31.58 10.90
N GLY A 244 -18.38 32.90 10.74
CA GLY A 244 -19.04 33.49 9.58
C GLY A 244 -18.12 33.60 8.36
N ARG A 245 -18.32 32.71 7.38
CA ARG A 245 -17.74 32.66 6.01
C ARG A 245 -16.33 32.07 5.84
N VAL A 246 -16.14 30.83 6.26
CA VAL A 246 -15.30 29.91 5.47
C VAL A 246 -16.23 28.87 4.86
N LYS A 247 -16.51 29.01 3.55
CA LYS A 247 -17.07 27.90 2.78
C LYS A 247 -15.97 26.82 2.73
N PRO A 248 -16.19 25.61 3.27
CA PRO A 248 -15.24 24.54 3.06
C PRO A 248 -15.16 24.28 1.55
N SER A 249 -13.96 24.31 1.01
CA SER A 249 -13.72 23.88 -0.38
C SER A 249 -14.05 22.39 -0.48
N SER A 250 -14.54 21.98 -1.65
CA SER A 250 -15.13 20.67 -1.96
C SER A 250 -14.18 19.46 -1.84
N TRP A 251 -13.01 19.60 -1.22
CA TRP A 251 -11.97 18.58 -1.17
C TRP A 251 -11.88 17.82 0.15
N GLN A 252 -12.67 18.16 1.18
CA GLN A 252 -12.62 17.48 2.48
C GLN A 252 -13.69 16.38 2.71
N MET A 253 -14.55 16.09 1.72
CA MET A 253 -15.61 15.07 1.87
C MET A 253 -15.19 13.64 1.49
N ALA A 254 -13.92 13.39 1.14
CA ALA A 254 -13.48 12.06 0.69
C ALA A 254 -12.93 11.14 1.81
N HIS A 255 -12.78 11.62 3.05
CA HIS A 255 -12.15 10.83 4.12
C HIS A 255 -12.89 10.98 5.44
N ILE A 256 -14.13 10.51 5.56
CA ILE A 256 -14.71 9.88 6.76
C ILE A 256 -15.90 9.04 6.26
N SER A 257 -15.60 7.86 5.73
CA SER A 257 -16.52 6.73 5.69
C SER A 257 -15.70 5.50 6.07
N ALA A 258 -15.82 5.09 7.33
CA ALA A 258 -15.58 3.75 7.88
C ALA A 258 -14.95 3.83 9.29
N SER A 259 -15.80 3.83 10.32
CA SER A 259 -15.54 3.10 11.56
C SER A 259 -16.79 3.13 12.43
N GLY A 260 -17.57 2.04 12.39
CA GLY A 260 -18.68 1.82 13.30
C GLY A 260 -18.15 1.50 14.71
N GLN A 261 -18.80 2.07 15.73
CA GLN A 261 -18.63 1.66 17.12
C GLN A 261 -19.98 1.27 17.71
N THR A 262 -20.03 0.01 18.12
CA THR A 262 -21.08 -0.74 18.78
C THR A 262 -21.37 -0.16 20.17
N GLN A 263 -22.64 0.12 20.46
CA GLN A 263 -23.14 0.52 21.78
C GLN A 263 -23.23 -0.69 22.72
N ARG A 264 -22.75 -0.54 23.96
CA ARG A 264 -23.10 -1.40 25.10
C ARG A 264 -23.83 -0.54 26.14
N SER A 265 -25.09 -0.89 26.38
CA SER A 265 -25.97 -0.31 27.38
C SER A 265 -25.76 -0.95 28.76
N VAL A 266 -25.69 -0.14 29.81
CA VAL A 266 -25.95 -0.59 31.19
C VAL A 266 -26.95 0.38 31.82
N ALA A 267 -28.14 -0.16 32.12
CA ALA A 267 -29.22 0.53 32.82
C ALA A 267 -28.97 0.51 34.33
N VAL A 268 -29.16 1.66 34.98
CA VAL A 268 -29.20 1.77 36.46
C VAL A 268 -30.62 2.18 36.83
N VAL A 269 -31.34 1.26 37.48
CA VAL A 269 -32.61 1.51 38.15
C VAL A 269 -32.30 2.04 39.55
N ARG A 270 -32.88 3.19 39.92
CA ARG A 270 -32.95 3.68 41.29
C ARG A 270 -34.40 3.60 41.78
N LYS A 271 -34.58 3.26 43.06
CA LYS A 271 -35.73 3.69 43.85
C LYS A 271 -35.66 5.18 44.09
#